data_AF-A0A4P7B3P1-F1
#
_entry.id   AF-A0A4P7B3P1-F1
#
_cell.length_a   1.000
_cell.length_b   1.000
_cell.length_c   1.000
_cell.angle_alpha   90.00
_cell.angle_beta   90.00
_cell.angle_gamma   90.00
#
_symmetry.space_group_name_H-M   'P 1'
#
loop_
_entity.id
_entity.type
_entity.pdbx_description
1 polymer ?
#
loop_
_entity_poly.entity_id
_entity_poly.type
_entity_poly.pdbx_seq_one_letter_code
_entity_poly.pdbx_strand_id
1 'polypeptide(L)'
;MKGCALFMSLAILGSIALTPTAFACLPHISDDVFVARLQAVQKTTTQDYYHLTMNHPQFIFRGFGAWIKYPKAKQWQSHFYPNLKKDDLVIGLAYVQDSANPKIYNITSLARLYCQNDILSIGQPITPFTAWDRKNKNCQYSTSIGLLGGFLAHDQSYYLKKLRKKYPTCQSLLSAFPKL
;
A
#
# COMPACT_ATOMS: atom_id res chain seq x y z
N MET A 1 48.11 -18.52 -57.72
CA MET A 1 47.01 -17.57 -57.42
C MET A 1 45.68 -18.22 -57.81
N LYS A 2 44.82 -18.43 -56.81
CA LYS A 2 43.45 -19.03 -56.80
C LYS A 2 43.40 -19.77 -55.45
N GLY A 3 42.53 -19.52 -54.49
CA GLY A 3 41.30 -18.75 -54.40
C GLY A 3 40.60 -19.37 -53.20
N CYS A 4 40.77 -18.78 -52.01
CA CYS A 4 40.25 -19.29 -50.75
C CYS A 4 38.76 -18.96 -50.67
N ALA A 5 37.88 -19.96 -50.80
CA ALA A 5 36.45 -19.79 -50.56
C ALA A 5 36.17 -19.98 -49.06
N LEU A 6 35.92 -18.88 -48.38
CA LEU A 6 35.50 -18.81 -46.98
C LEU A 6 34.08 -19.38 -46.83
N PHE A 7 33.94 -20.39 -45.99
CA PHE A 7 32.67 -20.84 -45.43
C PHE A 7 32.02 -19.69 -44.63
N MET A 8 30.96 -19.09 -45.18
CA MET A 8 30.03 -18.24 -44.41
C MET A 8 29.09 -19.16 -43.63
N SER A 9 29.47 -19.47 -42.40
CA SER A 9 28.60 -20.11 -41.41
C SER A 9 27.46 -19.19 -41.00
N LEU A 10 26.23 -19.68 -41.17
CA LEU A 10 24.99 -19.16 -40.57
C LEU A 10 25.19 -18.88 -39.08
N ALA A 11 25.19 -17.61 -38.68
CA ALA A 11 24.87 -17.20 -37.32
C ALA A 11 23.45 -16.62 -37.35
N ILE A 12 22.45 -17.50 -37.20
CA ILE A 12 21.11 -17.08 -36.82
C ILE A 12 21.25 -16.54 -35.39
N LEU A 13 21.46 -15.22 -35.30
CA LEU A 13 21.34 -14.46 -34.06
C LEU A 13 19.89 -14.66 -33.58
N GLY A 14 19.71 -15.66 -32.72
CA GLY A 14 18.51 -15.80 -31.90
C GLY A 14 18.37 -14.54 -31.08
N SER A 15 17.56 -13.60 -31.58
CA SER A 15 17.06 -12.49 -30.81
C SER A 15 16.30 -13.09 -29.63
N ILE A 16 16.98 -13.23 -28.50
CA ILE A 16 16.31 -13.44 -27.22
C ILE A 16 15.47 -12.19 -27.06
N ALA A 17 14.19 -12.29 -27.42
CA ALA A 17 13.20 -11.31 -27.07
C ALA A 17 13.19 -11.26 -25.54
N LEU A 18 13.98 -10.36 -24.97
CA LEU A 18 13.80 -9.86 -23.63
C LEU A 18 12.44 -9.17 -23.63
N THR A 19 11.37 -9.96 -23.51
CA THR A 19 10.04 -9.43 -23.24
C THR A 19 10.16 -8.63 -21.95
N PRO A 20 9.94 -7.31 -21.96
CA PRO A 20 10.02 -6.50 -20.76
C PRO A 20 8.71 -6.68 -19.99
N THR A 21 8.46 -7.86 -19.43
CA THR A 21 7.31 -8.07 -18.53
C THR A 21 7.62 -7.70 -17.08
N ALA A 22 8.83 -7.17 -16.80
CA ALA A 22 9.29 -6.87 -15.45
C ALA A 22 8.77 -5.55 -14.83
N PHE A 23 7.86 -4.81 -15.48
CA PHE A 23 7.39 -3.51 -14.97
C PHE A 23 5.88 -3.37 -14.70
N ALA A 24 5.05 -4.40 -14.90
CA ALA A 24 3.61 -4.14 -14.92
C ALA A 24 2.95 -3.93 -13.53
N CYS A 25 3.56 -4.42 -12.44
CA CYS A 25 2.96 -4.32 -11.11
C CYS A 25 4.06 -4.19 -10.05
N LEU A 26 4.27 -2.98 -9.53
CA LEU A 26 4.99 -2.79 -8.26
C LEU A 26 3.95 -2.79 -7.14
N PRO A 27 4.06 -3.67 -6.14
CA PRO A 27 3.19 -3.61 -4.99
C PRO A 27 3.42 -2.30 -4.23
N HIS A 28 2.48 -1.96 -3.35
CA HIS A 28 2.69 -0.88 -2.39
C HIS A 28 3.97 -1.07 -1.58
N ILE A 29 4.48 0.03 -1.04
CA ILE A 29 5.62 0.01 -0.12
C ILE A 29 5.16 0.40 1.28
N SER A 30 6.00 0.11 2.29
CA SER A 30 5.65 0.39 3.68
C SER A 30 5.41 1.88 3.96
N ASP A 31 5.99 2.79 3.17
CA ASP A 31 5.80 4.23 3.31
C ASP A 31 4.36 4.68 2.99
N ASP A 32 3.58 3.87 2.30
CA ASP A 32 2.17 4.14 2.01
C ASP A 32 1.26 3.83 3.21
N VAL A 33 1.79 3.17 4.25
CA VAL A 33 1.00 2.73 5.39
C VAL A 33 0.68 3.89 6.32
N PHE A 34 -0.61 4.15 6.49
CA PHE A 34 -1.13 5.09 7.48
C PHE A 34 -2.08 4.43 8.46
N VAL A 35 -2.19 5.02 9.65
CA VAL A 35 -3.24 4.72 10.64
C VAL A 35 -3.98 6.01 10.95
N ALA A 36 -5.30 5.91 11.11
CA ALA A 36 -6.17 7.04 11.42
C ALA A 36 -7.46 6.59 12.11
N ARG A 37 -8.24 7.55 12.64
CA ARG A 37 -9.64 7.36 13.02
C ARG A 37 -10.55 7.82 11.89
N LEU A 38 -11.39 6.94 11.38
CA LEU A 38 -12.41 7.32 10.41
C LEU A 38 -13.49 8.17 11.08
N GLN A 39 -13.85 9.32 10.51
CA GLN A 39 -14.89 10.19 11.04
C GLN A 39 -16.14 10.22 10.16
N ALA A 40 -15.94 10.24 8.85
CA ALA A 40 -17.04 10.28 7.90
C ALA A 40 -16.59 9.76 6.53
N VAL A 41 -17.57 9.30 5.76
CA VAL A 41 -17.41 8.88 4.37
C VAL A 41 -18.52 9.56 3.58
N GLN A 42 -18.15 10.36 2.58
CA GLN A 42 -19.09 11.06 1.71
C GLN A 42 -18.86 10.63 0.26
N LYS A 43 -19.94 10.22 -0.42
CA LYS A 43 -19.89 9.99 -1.86
C LYS A 43 -19.70 11.34 -2.58
N THR A 44 -18.83 11.39 -3.58
CA THR A 44 -18.64 12.59 -4.38
C THR A 44 -19.64 12.63 -5.54
N THR A 45 -19.68 13.75 -6.27
CA THR A 45 -20.49 13.89 -7.48
C THR A 45 -19.96 13.04 -8.64
N THR A 46 -18.67 12.68 -8.61
CA THR A 46 -18.07 11.72 -9.54
C THR A 46 -18.47 10.32 -9.11
N GLN A 47 -19.08 9.57 -10.02
CA GLN A 47 -19.44 8.17 -9.79
C GLN A 47 -18.18 7.39 -9.35
N ASP A 48 -18.33 6.59 -8.30
CA ASP A 48 -17.30 5.71 -7.70
C ASP A 48 -16.23 6.35 -6.80
N TYR A 49 -16.27 7.67 -6.54
CA TYR A 49 -15.37 8.30 -5.58
C TYR A 49 -16.04 8.59 -4.23
N TYR A 50 -15.25 8.42 -3.17
CA TYR A 50 -15.63 8.75 -1.81
C TYR A 50 -14.56 9.62 -1.18
N HIS A 51 -14.97 10.72 -0.53
CA HIS A 51 -14.12 11.46 0.38
C HIS A 51 -14.21 10.85 1.77
N LEU A 52 -13.05 10.68 2.41
CA LEU A 52 -12.95 10.18 3.78
C LEU A 52 -12.42 11.29 4.67
N THR A 53 -13.14 11.55 5.76
CA THR A 53 -12.62 12.41 6.82
C THR A 53 -11.86 11.54 7.81
N MET A 54 -10.56 11.79 7.93
CA MET A 54 -9.65 11.05 8.82
C MET A 54 -9.20 11.96 9.96
N ASN A 55 -9.37 11.50 11.20
CA ASN A 55 -8.81 12.16 12.37
C ASN A 55 -7.46 11.54 12.78
N HIS A 56 -6.53 12.38 13.22
CA HIS A 56 -5.14 12.05 13.55
C HIS A 56 -4.45 11.10 12.57
N PRO A 57 -4.48 11.35 11.23
CA PRO A 57 -3.79 10.47 10.30
C PRO A 57 -2.28 10.52 10.50
N GLN A 58 -1.65 9.36 10.60
CA GLN A 58 -0.20 9.22 10.72
C GLN A 58 0.33 8.14 9.81
N PHE A 59 1.36 8.46 9.01
CA PHE A 59 2.13 7.46 8.28
C PHE A 59 3.11 6.77 9.23
N ILE A 60 2.97 5.46 9.40
CA ILE A 60 3.59 4.76 10.54
C ILE A 60 5.00 4.26 10.26
N PHE A 61 5.29 3.92 9.00
CA PHE A 61 6.60 3.38 8.61
C PHE A 61 7.46 4.34 7.78
N ARG A 62 6.94 5.53 7.45
CA ARG A 62 7.71 6.56 6.74
C ARG A 62 8.94 6.97 7.55
N GLY A 63 10.11 6.90 6.91
CA GLY A 63 11.35 7.44 7.46
C GLY A 63 11.38 8.96 7.47
N PHE A 64 12.36 9.55 8.16
CA PHE A 64 12.51 11.01 8.29
C PHE A 64 12.57 11.75 6.93
N GLY A 65 13.26 11.19 5.93
CA GLY A 65 13.36 11.82 4.59
C GLY A 65 12.03 11.90 3.83
N ALA A 66 11.07 11.02 4.15
CA ALA A 66 9.75 11.03 3.51
C ALA A 66 8.92 12.25 3.93
N TRP A 67 9.19 12.86 5.09
CA TRP A 67 8.48 14.05 5.56
C TRP A 67 8.77 15.30 4.73
N ILE A 68 9.94 15.34 4.07
CA ILE A 68 10.32 16.41 3.13
C ILE A 68 9.63 16.16 1.78
N LYS A 69 9.54 14.90 1.36
CA LYS A 69 8.99 14.51 0.06
C LYS A 69 7.46 14.60 -0.01
N TYR A 70 6.77 14.28 1.08
CA TYR A 70 5.31 14.15 1.08
C TYR A 70 4.66 15.20 1.97
N PRO A 71 3.84 16.12 1.40
CA PRO A 71 3.14 17.09 2.23
C PRO A 71 2.03 16.40 3.04
N LYS A 72 1.61 17.07 4.11
CA LYS A 72 0.43 16.65 4.90
C LYS A 72 -0.80 16.60 3.99
N ALA A 73 -1.52 15.48 4.05
CA ALA A 73 -2.77 15.29 3.32
C ALA A 73 -3.80 16.33 3.76
N LYS A 74 -4.43 17.00 2.79
CA LYS A 74 -5.61 17.84 3.00
C LYS A 74 -6.90 17.08 2.70
N GLN A 75 -6.83 16.11 1.79
CA GLN A 75 -7.96 15.31 1.36
C GLN A 75 -7.55 13.85 1.25
N TRP A 76 -8.45 12.98 1.67
CA TRP A 76 -8.33 11.54 1.54
C TRP A 76 -9.51 11.06 0.71
N GLN A 77 -9.24 10.25 -0.30
CA GLN A 77 -10.29 9.73 -1.17
C GLN A 77 -10.06 8.27 -1.52
N SER A 78 -11.13 7.56 -1.85
CA SER A 78 -11.09 6.18 -2.32
C SER A 78 -12.03 5.98 -3.50
N HIS A 79 -11.74 4.95 -4.28
CA HIS A 79 -12.59 4.45 -5.36
C HIS A 79 -13.56 3.34 -4.90
N PHE A 80 -13.74 3.20 -3.60
CA PHE A 80 -14.55 2.16 -2.99
C PHE A 80 -15.21 2.70 -1.72
N TYR A 81 -16.39 2.18 -1.41
CA TYR A 81 -17.04 2.43 -0.14
C TYR A 81 -16.45 1.51 0.94
N PRO A 82 -15.81 2.03 2.00
CA PRO A 82 -15.14 1.19 2.99
C PRO A 82 -16.08 0.40 3.90
N ASN A 83 -17.38 0.75 3.96
CA ASN A 83 -18.37 0.15 4.88
C ASN A 83 -17.88 0.06 6.35
N LEU A 84 -17.22 1.13 6.81
CA LEU A 84 -16.69 1.27 8.17
C LEU A 84 -17.53 2.29 8.95
N LYS A 85 -17.51 2.16 10.28
CA LYS A 85 -18.26 3.03 11.18
C LYS A 85 -17.42 4.25 11.57
N LYS A 86 -18.11 5.33 11.94
CA LYS A 86 -17.48 6.46 12.61
C LYS A 86 -16.69 5.97 13.83
N ASP A 87 -15.54 6.59 14.04
CA ASP A 87 -14.53 6.29 15.04
C ASP A 87 -13.85 4.94 14.88
N ASP A 88 -14.02 4.21 13.78
CA ASP A 88 -13.20 3.04 13.54
C ASP A 88 -11.73 3.43 13.42
N LEU A 89 -10.87 2.70 14.14
CA LEU A 89 -9.43 2.78 13.95
C LEU A 89 -9.09 1.98 12.71
N VAL A 90 -8.44 2.62 11.75
CA VAL A 90 -8.15 2.01 10.44
C VAL A 90 -6.66 2.04 10.17
N ILE A 91 -6.21 1.04 9.43
CA ILE A 91 -4.89 1.01 8.79
C ILE A 91 -5.11 0.91 7.28
N GLY A 92 -4.37 1.68 6.50
CA GLY A 92 -4.58 1.78 5.07
C GLY A 92 -3.29 1.97 4.29
N LEU A 93 -3.42 1.80 2.97
CA LEU A 93 -2.39 2.14 1.99
C LEU A 93 -2.85 3.38 1.26
N ALA A 94 -2.05 4.46 1.33
CA ALA A 94 -2.36 5.70 0.65
C ALA A 94 -1.15 6.33 -0.01
N TYR A 95 -1.37 6.86 -1.21
CA TYR A 95 -0.35 7.49 -2.03
C TYR A 95 -0.90 8.77 -2.69
N VAL A 96 0.03 9.61 -3.14
CA VAL A 96 -0.29 10.76 -3.98
C VAL A 96 -0.34 10.28 -5.42
N GLN A 97 -1.52 10.33 -6.04
CA GLN A 97 -1.68 9.92 -7.45
C GLN A 97 -1.27 11.03 -8.41
N ASP A 98 -1.65 12.27 -8.10
CA ASP A 98 -1.34 13.44 -8.93
C ASP A 98 -0.26 14.28 -8.26
N SER A 99 0.93 14.33 -8.87
CA SER A 99 2.05 15.14 -8.39
C SER A 99 1.78 16.64 -8.44
N ALA A 100 0.86 17.10 -9.30
CA ALA A 100 0.42 18.50 -9.33
C ALA A 100 -0.47 18.84 -8.11
N ASN A 101 -1.16 17.85 -7.55
CA ASN A 101 -2.01 17.98 -6.38
C ASN A 101 -1.54 17.11 -5.20
N PRO A 102 -0.34 17.36 -4.65
CA PRO A 102 0.31 16.43 -3.74
C PRO A 102 -0.34 16.32 -2.35
N LYS A 103 -1.39 17.10 -2.09
CA LYS A 103 -2.16 17.11 -0.84
C LYS A 103 -3.40 16.22 -0.91
N ILE A 104 -3.72 15.66 -2.08
CA ILE A 104 -4.82 14.71 -2.27
C ILE A 104 -4.24 13.29 -2.25
N TYR A 105 -4.68 12.50 -1.28
CA TYR A 105 -4.22 11.14 -1.10
C TYR A 105 -5.30 10.16 -1.54
N ASN A 106 -4.95 9.26 -2.44
CA ASN A 106 -5.79 8.13 -2.81
C ASN A 106 -5.48 6.95 -1.90
N ILE A 107 -6.54 6.39 -1.35
CA ILE A 107 -6.51 5.19 -0.53
C ILE A 107 -6.76 4.01 -1.46
N THR A 108 -5.79 3.12 -1.58
CA THR A 108 -5.93 1.90 -2.40
C THR A 108 -6.70 0.82 -1.67
N SER A 109 -6.45 0.66 -0.37
CA SER A 109 -7.16 -0.31 0.47
C SER A 109 -7.07 0.08 1.94
N LEU A 110 -8.01 -0.44 2.72
CA LEU A 110 -8.19 -0.20 4.16
C LEU A 110 -8.49 -1.51 4.87
N ALA A 111 -8.10 -1.59 6.14
CA ALA A 111 -8.57 -2.61 7.05
C ALA A 111 -8.87 -1.97 8.41
N ARG A 112 -9.80 -2.56 9.16
CA ARG A 112 -10.01 -2.17 10.56
C ARG A 112 -8.82 -2.66 11.40
N LEU A 113 -8.32 -1.78 12.25
CA LEU A 113 -7.29 -2.10 13.23
C LEU A 113 -7.97 -2.42 14.56
N TYR A 114 -7.73 -3.62 15.08
CA TYR A 114 -8.26 -4.07 16.35
C TYR A 114 -7.16 -4.05 17.41
N CYS A 115 -7.55 -3.78 18.65
CA CYS A 115 -6.70 -4.00 19.81
C CYS A 115 -7.53 -4.53 20.96
N GLN A 116 -7.19 -5.73 21.42
CA GLN A 116 -7.86 -6.40 22.53
C GLN A 116 -6.80 -7.07 23.39
N ASN A 117 -6.89 -6.89 24.71
CA ASN A 117 -5.92 -7.44 25.67
C ASN A 117 -4.46 -7.09 25.30
N ASP A 118 -4.22 -5.85 24.89
CA ASP A 118 -2.92 -5.34 24.40
C ASP A 118 -2.35 -6.06 23.16
N ILE A 119 -3.17 -6.84 22.48
CA ILE A 119 -2.80 -7.51 21.23
C ILE A 119 -3.41 -6.74 20.05
N LEU A 120 -2.54 -6.12 19.26
CA LEU A 120 -2.92 -5.50 17.99
C LEU A 120 -3.08 -6.57 16.90
N SER A 121 -4.18 -6.49 16.16
CA SER A 121 -4.47 -7.30 14.98
C SER A 121 -5.10 -6.45 13.87
N ILE A 122 -4.96 -6.90 12.63
CA ILE A 122 -5.47 -6.21 11.44
C ILE A 122 -6.53 -7.10 10.82
N GLY A 123 -7.70 -6.52 10.53
CA GLY A 123 -8.75 -7.21 9.78
C GLY A 123 -8.35 -7.49 8.33
N GLN A 124 -9.25 -8.14 7.60
CA GLN A 124 -9.06 -8.31 6.16
C GLN A 124 -9.10 -6.95 5.43
N PRO A 125 -8.32 -6.78 4.35
CA PRO A 125 -8.44 -5.65 3.45
C PRO A 125 -9.87 -5.57 2.88
N ILE A 126 -10.45 -4.37 2.87
CA ILE A 126 -11.82 -4.13 2.42
C ILE A 126 -11.96 -4.30 0.90
N THR A 127 -10.93 -3.88 0.16
CA THR A 127 -10.87 -4.02 -1.30
C THR A 127 -9.56 -4.68 -1.69
N PRO A 128 -9.51 -5.45 -2.79
CA PRO A 128 -8.25 -6.00 -3.27
C PRO A 128 -7.29 -4.88 -3.67
N PHE A 129 -6.00 -5.17 -3.57
CA PHE A 129 -4.94 -4.26 -3.97
C PHE A 129 -3.78 -5.05 -4.56
N THR A 130 -2.89 -4.36 -5.28
CA THR A 130 -1.69 -4.98 -5.82
C THR A 130 -0.73 -5.32 -4.68
N ALA A 131 -0.47 -6.61 -4.51
CA ALA A 131 0.32 -7.17 -3.44
C ALA A 131 1.31 -8.20 -3.99
N TRP A 132 2.49 -8.30 -3.36
CA TRP A 132 3.46 -9.36 -3.61
C TRP A 132 3.00 -10.66 -2.96
N ASP A 133 2.67 -11.65 -3.78
CA ASP A 133 2.47 -13.02 -3.33
C ASP A 133 3.85 -13.68 -3.15
N ARG A 134 4.29 -13.79 -1.91
CA ARG A 134 5.58 -14.38 -1.58
C ARG A 134 5.66 -15.88 -1.87
N LYS A 135 4.53 -16.59 -1.83
CA LYS A 135 4.47 -18.03 -2.11
C LYS A 135 4.64 -18.28 -3.61
N ASN A 136 3.91 -17.52 -4.43
CA ASN A 136 3.94 -17.67 -5.89
C ASN A 136 4.98 -16.80 -6.59
N LYS A 137 5.70 -15.94 -5.84
CA LYS A 137 6.75 -15.03 -6.32
C LYS A 137 6.29 -14.14 -7.49
N ASN A 138 5.07 -13.62 -7.39
CA ASN A 138 4.48 -12.73 -8.37
C ASN A 138 3.61 -11.66 -7.70
N CYS A 139 3.24 -10.63 -8.45
CA CYS A 139 2.28 -9.65 -8.01
C CYS A 139 0.86 -10.11 -8.34
N GLN A 140 -0.07 -9.91 -7.40
CA GLN A 140 -1.48 -10.26 -7.55
C GLN A 140 -2.37 -9.14 -7.03
N TYR A 141 -3.57 -9.06 -7.60
CA TYR A 141 -4.64 -8.20 -7.09
C TYR A 141 -5.55 -9.03 -6.19
N SER A 142 -5.41 -8.90 -4.86
CA SER A 142 -6.11 -9.79 -3.92
C SER A 142 -6.37 -9.12 -2.57
N THR A 143 -7.40 -9.60 -1.87
CA THR A 143 -7.63 -9.33 -0.43
C THR A 143 -7.02 -10.41 0.46
N SER A 144 -6.69 -11.59 -0.09
CA SER A 144 -6.19 -12.74 0.69
C SER A 144 -4.81 -12.48 1.31
N ILE A 145 -4.03 -11.59 0.69
CA ILE A 145 -2.78 -11.10 1.24
C ILE A 145 -3.12 -9.95 2.18
N GLY A 146 -2.84 -10.13 3.47
CA GLY A 146 -3.10 -9.10 4.47
C GLY A 146 -2.40 -7.78 4.11
N LEU A 147 -2.98 -6.66 4.58
CA LEU A 147 -2.62 -5.31 4.12
C LEU A 147 -1.11 -4.99 4.20
N LEU A 148 -0.41 -5.55 5.19
CA LEU A 148 1.04 -5.36 5.39
C LEU A 148 1.89 -6.51 4.85
N GLY A 149 1.28 -7.59 4.38
CA GLY A 149 1.95 -8.76 3.83
C GLY A 149 2.31 -8.61 2.35
N GLY A 150 1.67 -7.67 1.66
CA GLY A 150 1.83 -7.46 0.22
C GLY A 150 3.09 -6.72 -0.21
N PHE A 151 4.01 -6.40 0.70
CA PHE A 151 5.22 -5.67 0.36
C PHE A 151 6.35 -6.61 -0.09
N LEU A 152 7.23 -6.15 -0.97
CA LEU A 152 8.32 -6.98 -1.47
C LEU A 152 9.33 -7.34 -0.36
N ALA A 153 9.70 -6.36 0.46
CA ALA A 153 10.81 -6.44 1.42
C ALA A 153 10.56 -7.40 2.59
N HIS A 154 9.43 -7.29 3.27
CA HIS A 154 9.11 -8.08 4.46
C HIS A 154 7.64 -8.52 4.47
N ASP A 155 7.32 -9.50 5.32
CA ASP A 155 5.96 -10.01 5.50
C ASP A 155 5.16 -9.22 6.55
N GLN A 156 3.89 -9.60 6.71
CA GLN A 156 2.99 -8.96 7.68
C GLN A 156 3.50 -9.08 9.13
N SER A 157 4.11 -10.22 9.49
CA SER A 157 4.62 -10.47 10.84
C SER A 157 5.68 -9.43 11.24
N TYR A 158 6.58 -9.10 10.31
CA TYR A 158 7.59 -8.06 10.52
C TYR A 158 6.97 -6.69 10.82
N TYR A 159 6.00 -6.24 10.01
CA TYR A 159 5.38 -4.93 10.19
C TYR A 159 4.44 -4.87 11.40
N LEU A 160 3.76 -5.97 11.73
CA LEU A 160 3.01 -6.10 12.98
C LEU A 160 3.93 -5.98 14.20
N LYS A 161 5.12 -6.60 14.17
CA LYS A 161 6.11 -6.43 15.24
C LYS A 161 6.55 -4.97 15.38
N LYS A 162 6.75 -4.26 14.27
CA LYS A 162 7.04 -2.81 14.29
C LYS A 162 5.91 -1.99 14.89
N LEU A 163 4.66 -2.27 14.50
CA LEU A 163 3.48 -1.60 15.06
C LEU A 163 3.37 -1.82 16.57
N ARG A 164 3.49 -3.07 17.04
CA ARG A 164 3.46 -3.42 18.46
C ARG A 164 4.61 -2.79 19.24
N LYS A 165 5.80 -2.68 18.64
CA LYS A 165 6.92 -1.96 19.27
C LYS A 165 6.61 -0.46 19.45
N LYS A 166 5.93 0.15 18.49
CA LYS A 166 5.53 1.57 18.54
C LYS A 166 4.37 1.82 19.50
N TYR A 167 3.41 0.89 19.55
CA TYR A 167 2.22 0.94 20.39
C TYR A 167 2.10 -0.37 21.17
N PRO A 168 2.81 -0.50 22.31
CA PRO A 168 2.89 -1.76 23.05
C PRO A 168 1.58 -2.17 23.75
N THR A 169 0.70 -1.20 24.03
CA THR A 169 -0.59 -1.43 24.67
C THR A 169 -1.73 -0.85 23.85
N CYS A 170 -2.94 -1.37 24.03
CA CYS A 170 -4.13 -0.76 23.44
C CYS A 170 -4.28 0.69 23.89
N GLN A 171 -4.00 0.99 25.16
CA GLN A 171 -4.03 2.36 25.64
C GLN A 171 -3.06 3.25 24.84
N SER A 172 -1.81 2.83 24.61
CA SER A 172 -0.84 3.61 23.84
C SER A 172 -1.29 3.85 22.39
N LEU A 173 -1.91 2.85 21.76
CA LEU A 173 -2.48 2.98 20.42
C LEU A 173 -3.66 3.95 20.40
N LEU A 174 -4.62 3.77 21.32
CA LEU A 174 -5.84 4.57 21.37
C LEU A 174 -5.55 6.02 21.76
N SER A 175 -4.54 6.28 22.59
CA SER A 175 -4.07 7.64 22.92
C SER A 175 -3.37 8.32 21.74
N ALA A 176 -2.69 7.56 20.87
CA ALA A 176 -2.12 8.12 19.64
C ALA A 176 -3.19 8.46 18.57
N PHE A 177 -4.35 7.81 18.64
CA PHE A 177 -5.48 7.97 17.73
C PHE A 177 -6.80 8.12 18.49
N PRO A 178 -6.98 9.23 19.24
CA PRO A 178 -8.16 9.44 20.06
C PRO A 178 -9.42 9.63 19.20
N LYS A 179 -10.57 9.27 19.77
CA LYS A 179 -11.87 9.61 19.21
C LYS A 179 -12.11 11.12 19.35
N LEU A 180 -12.92 11.68 18.46
CA LEU A 180 -13.43 13.06 18.59
C LEU A 180 -14.64 13.12 19.51
#